data_AF-A0A1Y1Y0Y8-F1
#
_entry.id   AF-A0A1Y1Y0Y8-F1
#
_cell.length_a   1.000
_cell.length_b   1.000
_cell.length_c   1.000
_cell.angle_alpha   90.00
_cell.angle_beta   90.00
_cell.angle_gamma   90.00
#
_symmetry.space_group_name_H-M   'P 1'
#
loop_
_entity.id
_entity.type
_entity.pdbx_description
1 polymer ?
#
loop_
_entity_poly.entity_id
_entity_poly.type
_entity_poly.pdbx_seq_one_letter_code
_entity_poly.pdbx_strand_id
1 'polypeptide(L)'
;MNGGQYARLRSCVSFNSLFGFLRLLSYADPTWLDKLLIVIGFIAAIAAGVPFPLMGILFGQLVDDLNRATCDADAPTGPPSGTQSSINSKVLLLVYVSIASFALIYIYIVCWNITSQRLAQRVRERYLRKLLTQDISFFDTLQAGEVSSRLNGDIQAIETGTSEKVGVFLACISFCITAYIVAFIKDAKLAGILLTLIPAFIIMTVVGGTFVQKYSAKMSEYFGTASALASECLNHVGLVHALCASARLEERFGSYLKESRRQGIKKAYAVAVQAGLLYFIAFSANALAYWQGSQKIANTVQNGDGSVTIGDTYTVIFILVDGEYGK
;
A
#
# COMPACT_ATOMS: atom_id res chain seq x y z
N MET A 1 -5.49 -35.82 21.75
CA MET A 1 -5.76 -34.52 22.42
C MET A 1 -4.43 -33.83 22.68
N ASN A 2 -4.04 -32.86 21.83
CA ASN A 2 -3.08 -31.77 22.09
C ASN A 2 -2.84 -30.96 20.79
N GLY A 3 -3.92 -30.56 20.12
CA GLY A 3 -3.89 -29.75 18.88
C GLY A 3 -4.18 -28.27 19.14
N GLY A 4 -3.76 -27.73 20.28
CA GLY A 4 -4.35 -26.50 20.85
C GLY A 4 -3.43 -25.31 21.06
N GLN A 5 -2.21 -25.26 20.52
CA GLN A 5 -1.24 -24.21 20.89
C GLN A 5 -0.62 -23.35 19.78
N TYR A 6 -0.99 -23.51 18.50
CA TYR A 6 -0.39 -22.69 17.41
C TYR A 6 -1.31 -21.62 16.79
N ALA A 7 -2.47 -21.33 17.39
CA ALA A 7 -3.44 -20.37 16.85
C ALA A 7 -3.52 -19.05 17.63
N ARG A 8 -2.40 -18.56 18.18
CA ARG A 8 -2.31 -17.19 18.72
C ARG A 8 -0.97 -16.54 18.38
N LEU A 9 -0.77 -16.15 17.13
CA LEU A 9 0.14 -15.07 16.81
C LEU A 9 -0.67 -13.83 16.40
N ARG A 10 -0.93 -13.06 17.46
CA ARG A 10 -1.36 -11.65 17.48
C ARG A 10 -0.90 -10.87 16.25
N SER A 11 -1.84 -10.20 15.59
CA SER A 11 -1.55 -9.03 14.76
C SER A 11 -1.17 -7.87 15.68
N CYS A 12 0.11 -7.84 16.04
CA CYS A 12 0.81 -6.61 16.34
C CYS A 12 2.08 -6.76 15.50
N VAL A 13 2.27 -5.90 14.50
CA VAL A 13 3.51 -5.84 13.73
C VAL A 13 4.60 -5.47 14.72
N SER A 14 5.21 -6.48 15.31
CA SER A 14 6.28 -6.35 16.30
C SER A 14 7.54 -5.97 15.55
N PHE A 15 8.33 -5.04 16.11
CA PHE A 15 9.66 -4.66 15.62
C PHE A 15 10.55 -5.87 15.26
N ASN A 16 10.31 -7.03 15.89
CA ASN A 16 10.95 -8.30 15.58
C ASN A 16 10.69 -8.83 14.15
N SER A 17 9.56 -8.49 13.51
CA SER A 17 9.26 -8.92 12.13
C SER A 17 10.08 -8.17 11.09
N LEU A 18 10.39 -6.89 11.35
CA LEU A 18 11.25 -6.06 10.48
C LEU A 18 12.71 -6.54 10.56
N PHE A 19 13.15 -6.89 11.77
CA PHE A 19 14.44 -7.57 11.97
C PHE A 19 14.47 -8.96 11.31
N GLY A 20 13.33 -9.68 11.32
CA GLY A 20 13.16 -10.94 10.61
C GLY A 20 13.28 -10.79 9.09
N PHE A 21 12.71 -9.73 8.51
CA PHE A 21 12.83 -9.43 7.08
C PHE A 21 14.27 -9.07 6.68
N LEU A 22 14.93 -8.21 7.45
CA LEU A 22 16.35 -7.89 7.24
C LEU A 22 17.24 -9.13 7.38
N ARG A 23 16.92 -9.99 8.35
CA ARG A 23 17.60 -11.28 8.52
C ARG A 23 17.40 -12.16 7.29
N LEU A 24 16.19 -12.25 6.76
CA LEU A 24 15.88 -13.01 5.54
C LEU A 24 16.66 -12.49 4.32
N LEU A 25 16.76 -11.18 4.16
CA LEU A 25 17.60 -10.56 3.12
C LEU A 25 19.09 -10.90 3.28
N SER A 26 19.57 -10.99 4.52
CA SER A 26 20.97 -11.30 4.85
C SER A 26 21.29 -12.80 4.87
N TYR A 27 20.29 -13.67 5.00
CA TYR A 27 20.44 -15.10 5.25
C TYR A 27 20.98 -15.89 4.05
N ALA A 28 21.01 -15.28 2.86
CA ALA A 28 21.33 -15.95 1.60
C ALA A 28 22.73 -15.60 1.05
N ASP A 29 23.71 -15.26 1.90
CA ASP A 29 25.09 -14.86 1.53
C ASP A 29 25.10 -13.94 0.30
N PRO A 30 24.61 -12.69 0.43
CA PRO A 30 24.48 -11.78 -0.69
C PRO A 30 25.83 -11.50 -1.34
N THR A 31 25.90 -11.74 -2.66
CA THR A 31 27.04 -11.32 -3.47
C THR A 31 27.19 -9.81 -3.36
N TRP A 32 28.40 -9.29 -3.60
CA TRP A 32 28.64 -7.86 -3.53
C TRP A 32 27.70 -7.06 -4.46
N LEU A 33 27.36 -7.64 -5.63
CA LEU A 33 26.36 -7.08 -6.54
C LEU A 33 24.97 -6.99 -5.91
N ASP A 34 24.51 -8.03 -5.20
CA ASP A 34 23.17 -7.98 -4.57
C ASP A 34 23.09 -6.91 -3.49
N LYS A 35 24.16 -6.75 -2.70
CA LYS A 35 24.23 -5.67 -1.69
C LYS A 35 24.16 -4.30 -2.35
N LEU A 36 24.85 -4.12 -3.47
CA LEU A 36 24.81 -2.88 -4.24
C LEU A 36 23.41 -2.62 -4.83
N LEU A 37 22.75 -3.64 -5.40
CA LEU A 37 21.37 -3.52 -5.90
C LEU A 37 20.39 -3.13 -4.80
N ILE A 38 20.52 -3.70 -3.60
CA ILE A 38 19.67 -3.37 -2.45
C ILE A 38 19.88 -1.91 -2.03
N VAL A 39 21.13 -1.44 -1.93
CA VAL A 39 21.43 -0.06 -1.54
C VAL A 39 20.94 0.94 -2.58
N ILE A 40 21.18 0.68 -3.86
CA ILE A 40 20.67 1.53 -4.96
C ILE A 40 19.14 1.54 -4.96
N GLY A 41 18.51 0.36 -4.86
CA GLY A 41 17.05 0.24 -4.81
C GLY A 41 16.43 0.95 -3.60
N PHE A 42 17.11 0.96 -2.45
CA PHE A 42 16.68 1.67 -1.25
C PHE A 42 16.75 3.20 -1.44
N ILE A 43 17.88 3.72 -1.93
CA ILE A 43 18.06 5.16 -2.17
C ILE A 43 17.09 5.64 -3.26
N ALA A 44 16.95 4.89 -4.35
CA ALA A 44 16.03 5.21 -5.43
C ALA A 44 14.56 5.18 -4.98
N ALA A 45 14.16 4.24 -4.12
CA ALA A 45 12.81 4.18 -3.57
C ALA A 45 12.49 5.38 -2.67
N ILE A 46 13.43 5.83 -1.83
CA ILE A 46 13.27 7.04 -1.03
C ILE A 46 13.16 8.27 -1.94
N ALA A 47 14.06 8.40 -2.92
CA ALA A 47 14.04 9.51 -3.87
C ALA A 47 12.76 9.54 -4.70
N ALA A 48 12.18 8.39 -5.05
CA ALA A 48 10.92 8.29 -5.79
C ALA A 48 9.68 8.78 -5.02
N GLY A 49 9.77 8.98 -3.69
CA GLY A 49 8.68 9.54 -2.88
C GLY A 49 8.55 11.07 -2.95
N VAL A 50 9.61 11.78 -3.36
CA VAL A 50 9.72 13.25 -3.34
C VAL A 50 9.08 13.96 -4.55
N PRO A 51 9.07 13.40 -5.78
CA PRO A 51 8.54 14.09 -6.95
C PRO A 51 7.09 14.53 -6.82
N PHE A 52 6.20 13.73 -6.20
CA PHE A 52 4.78 14.09 -6.12
C PHE A 52 4.52 15.37 -5.29
N PRO A 53 5.07 15.52 -4.06
CA PRO A 53 5.00 16.79 -3.34
C PRO A 53 5.66 17.95 -4.09
N LEU A 54 6.79 17.71 -4.76
CA LEU A 54 7.47 18.73 -5.55
C LEU A 54 6.60 19.23 -6.71
N MET A 55 5.90 18.32 -7.40
CA MET A 55 4.92 18.67 -8.43
C MET A 55 3.80 19.54 -7.86
N GLY A 56 3.27 19.21 -6.68
CA GLY A 56 2.25 20.02 -6.02
C GLY A 56 2.69 21.46 -5.78
N ILE A 57 3.94 21.68 -5.34
CA ILE A 57 4.50 23.03 -5.15
C ILE A 57 4.58 23.78 -6.49
N LEU A 58 5.07 23.13 -7.53
CA LEU A 58 5.20 23.73 -8.86
C LEU A 58 3.83 24.07 -9.45
N PHE A 59 2.83 23.22 -9.26
CA PHE A 59 1.45 23.50 -9.64
C PHE A 59 0.88 24.69 -8.88
N GLY A 60 1.07 24.80 -7.57
CA GLY A 60 0.64 25.97 -6.82
C GLY A 60 1.30 27.26 -7.30
N GLN A 61 2.60 27.23 -7.55
CA GLN A 61 3.33 28.36 -8.12
C GLN A 61 2.87 28.72 -9.54
N LEU A 62 2.39 27.76 -10.32
CA LEU A 62 1.82 28.00 -11.64
C LEU A 62 0.43 28.65 -11.53
N VAL A 63 -0.38 28.21 -10.58
CA VAL A 63 -1.68 28.82 -10.25
C VAL A 63 -1.50 30.29 -9.83
N ASP A 64 -0.46 30.59 -9.02
CA ASP A 64 -0.16 31.96 -8.62
C ASP A 64 0.19 32.87 -9.81
N ASP A 65 1.01 32.38 -10.75
CA ASP A 65 1.39 33.14 -11.94
C ASP A 65 0.18 33.39 -12.86
N LEU A 66 -0.69 32.38 -13.03
CA LEU A 66 -1.92 32.52 -13.83
C LEU A 66 -2.90 33.50 -13.19
N ASN A 67 -3.02 33.47 -11.87
CA ASN A 67 -3.89 34.38 -11.16
C ASN A 67 -3.40 35.83 -11.28
N ARG A 68 -2.08 36.07 -11.15
CA ARG A 68 -1.47 37.39 -11.39
C ARG A 68 -1.70 37.87 -12.83
N ALA A 69 -1.52 37.00 -13.83
CA ALA A 69 -1.78 37.34 -15.23
C ALA A 69 -3.24 37.75 -15.48
N THR A 70 -4.18 37.14 -14.75
CA THR A 70 -5.61 37.44 -14.88
C THR A 70 -5.95 38.77 -14.20
N CYS A 71 -5.39 39.05 -13.02
CA CYS A 71 -5.60 40.34 -12.34
C CYS A 71 -4.96 41.52 -13.08
N ASP A 72 -3.81 41.33 -13.72
CA ASP A 72 -3.15 42.37 -14.53
C ASP A 72 -3.89 42.63 -15.86
N ALA A 73 -4.69 41.67 -16.36
CA ALA A 73 -5.51 41.90 -17.56
C ALA A 73 -6.64 42.95 -17.32
N ASP A 74 -7.05 43.14 -16.06
CA ASP A 74 -8.04 44.15 -15.66
C ASP A 74 -7.41 45.54 -15.39
N ALA A 75 -6.07 45.65 -15.32
CA ALA A 75 -5.34 46.90 -15.12
C ALA A 75 -4.33 47.15 -16.28
N PRO A 76 -4.61 48.05 -17.23
CA PRO A 76 -3.87 48.13 -18.49
C PRO A 76 -2.50 48.81 -18.33
N THR A 77 -1.53 48.16 -17.71
CA THR A 77 -0.14 48.65 -17.65
C THR A 77 0.89 47.51 -17.60
N GLY A 78 1.37 47.05 -18.78
CA GLY A 78 2.66 46.35 -18.89
C GLY A 78 2.68 45.18 -19.91
N PRO A 79 3.82 44.94 -20.60
CA PRO A 79 3.91 43.89 -21.62
C PRO A 79 3.91 42.47 -21.01
N PRO A 80 3.21 41.49 -21.61
CA PRO A 80 3.01 40.13 -21.06
C PRO A 80 4.24 39.19 -21.12
N SER A 81 5.42 39.69 -21.49
CA SER A 81 6.60 38.86 -21.80
C SER A 81 7.26 38.22 -20.57
N GLY A 82 7.15 38.83 -19.38
CA GLY A 82 7.71 38.29 -18.14
C GLY A 82 6.94 37.08 -17.58
N THR A 83 5.61 37.06 -17.75
CA THR A 83 4.74 36.02 -17.21
C THR A 83 4.78 34.76 -18.06
N GLN A 84 4.79 34.90 -19.40
CA GLN A 84 4.87 33.75 -20.31
C GLN A 84 6.20 32.98 -20.19
N SER A 85 7.31 33.69 -19.99
CA SER A 85 8.62 33.07 -19.80
C SER A 85 8.76 32.33 -18.46
N SER A 86 8.14 32.85 -17.40
CA SER A 86 8.07 32.21 -16.08
C SER A 86 7.24 30.92 -16.11
N ILE A 87 6.08 30.97 -16.77
CA ILE A 87 5.20 29.80 -16.98
C ILE A 87 5.93 28.70 -17.78
N ASN A 88 6.55 29.06 -18.91
CA ASN A 88 7.25 28.08 -19.75
C ASN A 88 8.40 27.40 -18.98
N SER A 89 9.14 28.16 -18.17
CA SER A 89 10.22 27.61 -17.33
C SER A 89 9.71 26.62 -16.27
N LYS A 90 8.58 26.93 -15.61
CA LYS A 90 7.95 26.04 -14.62
C LYS A 90 7.40 24.76 -15.26
N VAL A 91 6.79 24.87 -16.45
CA VAL A 91 6.30 23.70 -17.21
C VAL A 91 7.45 22.79 -17.63
N LEU A 92 8.57 23.36 -18.09
CA LEU A 92 9.78 22.60 -18.42
C LEU A 92 10.33 21.86 -17.19
N LEU A 93 10.30 22.51 -16.02
CA LEU A 93 10.70 21.90 -14.76
C LEU A 93 9.79 20.73 -14.36
N LEU A 94 8.46 20.84 -14.53
CA LEU A 94 7.52 19.72 -14.34
C LEU A 94 7.90 18.52 -15.25
N VAL A 95 8.25 18.77 -16.50
CA VAL A 95 8.66 17.71 -17.44
C VAL A 95 9.95 17.04 -16.94
N TYR A 96 10.97 17.79 -16.52
CA TYR A 96 12.20 17.21 -15.97
C TYR A 96 11.96 16.40 -14.70
N VAL A 97 11.09 16.86 -13.80
CA VAL A 97 10.72 16.12 -12.59
C VAL A 97 9.98 14.83 -12.94
N SER A 98 9.13 14.84 -13.97
CA SER A 98 8.42 13.65 -14.45
C SER A 98 9.38 12.60 -14.99
N ILE A 99 10.35 13.03 -15.80
CA ILE A 99 11.38 12.15 -16.37
C ILE A 99 12.25 11.56 -15.24
N ALA A 100 12.66 12.39 -14.27
CA ALA A 100 13.42 11.93 -13.12
C ALA A 100 12.62 10.93 -12.27
N SER A 101 11.34 11.20 -12.02
CA SER A 101 10.44 10.30 -11.31
C SER A 101 10.31 8.95 -12.01
N PHE A 102 10.09 8.95 -13.32
CA PHE A 102 10.02 7.74 -14.13
C PHE A 102 11.30 6.91 -14.02
N ALA A 103 12.47 7.56 -14.15
CA ALA A 103 13.76 6.90 -14.02
C ALA A 103 13.96 6.30 -12.61
N LEU A 104 13.66 7.05 -11.55
CA LEU A 104 13.78 6.59 -10.17
C LEU A 104 12.85 5.40 -9.88
N ILE A 105 11.60 5.47 -10.36
CA ILE A 105 10.62 4.40 -10.22
C ILE A 105 11.11 3.14 -10.93
N TYR A 106 11.55 3.28 -12.18
CA TYR A 106 12.09 2.18 -12.96
C TYR A 106 13.30 1.53 -12.26
N ILE A 107 14.25 2.34 -11.79
CA ILE A 107 15.46 1.85 -11.11
C ILE A 107 15.11 1.04 -9.86
N TYR A 108 14.25 1.55 -8.97
CA TYR A 108 13.93 0.79 -7.76
C TYR A 108 13.16 -0.49 -8.08
N ILE A 109 12.19 -0.45 -9.00
CA ILE A 109 11.41 -1.64 -9.39
C ILE A 109 12.34 -2.72 -9.93
N VAL A 110 13.25 -2.37 -10.84
CA VAL A 110 14.19 -3.34 -11.43
C VAL A 110 15.15 -3.88 -10.37
N CYS A 111 15.73 -3.02 -9.52
CA CYS A 111 16.67 -3.46 -8.47
C CYS A 111 16.02 -4.43 -7.48
N TRP A 112 14.80 -4.11 -7.00
CA TRP A 112 14.07 -4.95 -6.05
C TRP A 112 13.58 -6.26 -6.69
N ASN A 113 13.11 -6.23 -7.94
CA ASN A 113 12.71 -7.45 -8.65
C ASN A 113 13.89 -8.40 -8.88
N ILE A 114 15.02 -7.90 -9.39
CA ILE A 114 16.22 -8.73 -9.62
C ILE A 114 16.72 -9.33 -8.29
N THR A 115 16.77 -8.52 -7.23
CA THR A 115 17.19 -8.98 -5.90
C THR A 115 16.26 -10.08 -5.38
N SER A 116 14.95 -9.91 -5.53
CA SER A 116 13.96 -10.89 -5.10
C SER A 116 14.07 -12.23 -5.85
N GLN A 117 14.23 -12.19 -7.18
CA GLN A 117 14.44 -13.40 -7.99
C GLN A 117 15.69 -14.17 -7.55
N ARG A 118 16.81 -13.48 -7.37
CA ARG A 118 18.07 -14.10 -6.91
C ARG A 118 17.95 -14.65 -5.50
N LEU A 119 17.20 -14.00 -4.62
CA LEU A 119 16.94 -14.47 -3.27
C LEU A 119 16.08 -15.75 -3.30
N ALA A 120 15.00 -15.75 -4.07
CA ALA A 120 14.11 -16.90 -4.24
C ALA A 120 14.87 -18.12 -4.78
N GLN A 121 15.73 -17.93 -5.79
CA GLN A 121 16.56 -18.99 -6.34
C GLN A 121 17.51 -19.61 -5.29
N ARG A 122 18.18 -18.78 -4.49
CA ARG A 122 19.10 -19.26 -3.44
C ARG A 122 18.39 -19.96 -2.30
N VAL A 123 17.22 -19.45 -1.89
CA VAL A 123 16.38 -20.10 -0.89
C VAL A 123 15.93 -21.46 -1.42
N ARG A 124 15.49 -21.54 -2.69
CA ARG A 124 15.08 -22.79 -3.34
C ARG A 124 16.20 -23.81 -3.41
N GLU A 125 17.41 -23.39 -3.79
CA GLU A 125 18.59 -24.27 -3.87
C GLU A 125 18.98 -24.80 -2.48
N ARG A 126 19.08 -23.93 -1.46
CA ARG A 126 19.43 -24.34 -0.10
C ARG A 126 18.37 -25.24 0.52
N TYR A 127 17.10 -24.92 0.31
CA TYR A 127 15.99 -25.74 0.78
C TYR A 127 16.05 -27.13 0.17
N LEU A 128 16.19 -27.23 -1.16
CA LEU A 128 16.31 -28.51 -1.86
C LEU A 128 17.53 -29.29 -1.39
N ARG A 129 18.69 -28.64 -1.23
CA ARG A 129 19.91 -29.27 -0.73
C ARG A 129 19.74 -29.86 0.66
N LYS A 130 19.07 -29.14 1.57
CA LYS A 130 18.80 -29.60 2.94
C LYS A 130 17.75 -30.71 2.98
N LEU A 131 16.75 -30.62 2.11
CA LEU A 131 15.72 -31.64 1.96
C LEU A 131 16.32 -32.98 1.51
N LEU A 132 17.26 -32.96 0.55
CA LEU A 132 17.92 -34.17 0.05
C LEU A 132 18.87 -34.83 1.07
N THR A 133 19.34 -34.10 2.07
CA THR A 133 20.21 -34.63 3.14
C THR A 133 19.44 -35.16 4.34
N GLN A 134 18.11 -35.09 4.33
CA GLN A 134 17.30 -35.39 5.50
C GLN A 134 16.90 -36.86 5.56
N ASP A 135 16.85 -37.40 6.79
CA ASP A 135 16.49 -38.79 7.04
C ASP A 135 15.07 -39.12 6.56
N ILE A 136 14.86 -40.37 6.14
CA ILE A 136 13.54 -40.88 5.68
C ILE A 136 12.44 -40.67 6.74
N SER A 137 12.78 -40.77 8.03
CA SER A 137 11.84 -40.54 9.13
C SER A 137 11.26 -39.11 9.16
N PHE A 138 11.95 -38.12 8.58
CA PHE A 138 11.39 -36.78 8.43
C PHE A 138 10.24 -36.77 7.40
N PHE A 139 10.39 -37.52 6.31
CA PHE A 139 9.38 -37.60 5.26
C PHE A 139 8.14 -38.38 5.71
N ASP A 140 8.29 -39.36 6.61
CA ASP A 140 7.15 -40.11 7.18
C ASP A 140 6.22 -39.23 8.03
N THR A 141 6.71 -38.09 8.55
CA THR A 141 5.91 -37.14 9.34
C THR A 141 5.16 -36.10 8.50
N LEU A 142 5.48 -35.99 7.21
CA LEU A 142 4.95 -34.97 6.32
C LEU A 142 3.84 -35.54 5.43
N GLN A 143 2.83 -34.73 5.12
CA GLN A 143 1.77 -35.16 4.22
C GLN A 143 2.27 -35.20 2.77
N ALA A 144 1.79 -36.17 1.99
CA ALA A 144 2.15 -36.27 0.58
C ALA A 144 1.88 -34.95 -0.16
N GLY A 145 2.91 -34.42 -0.83
CA GLY A 145 2.82 -33.15 -1.57
C GLY A 145 3.08 -31.88 -0.73
N GLU A 146 3.14 -31.96 0.60
CA GLU A 146 3.40 -30.81 1.48
C GLU A 146 4.76 -30.15 1.18
N VAL A 147 5.79 -30.96 0.96
CA VAL A 147 7.14 -30.50 0.63
C VAL A 147 7.18 -29.74 -0.69
N SER A 148 6.51 -30.25 -1.72
CA SER A 148 6.42 -29.60 -3.04
C SER A 148 5.62 -28.29 -2.95
N SER A 149 4.53 -28.30 -2.18
CA SER A 149 3.71 -27.12 -1.92
C SER A 149 4.51 -26.02 -1.21
N ARG A 150 5.28 -26.35 -0.17
CA ARG A 150 6.15 -25.37 0.52
C ARG A 150 7.28 -24.85 -0.36
N LEU A 151 7.93 -25.75 -1.11
CA LEU A 151 9.01 -25.38 -2.02
C LEU A 151 8.57 -24.38 -3.10
N ASN A 152 7.34 -24.51 -3.60
CA ASN A 152 6.82 -23.61 -4.61
C ASN A 152 6.10 -22.40 -3.99
N GLY A 153 5.09 -22.65 -3.15
CA GLY A 153 4.21 -21.65 -2.58
C GLY A 153 4.89 -20.70 -1.60
N ASP A 154 5.60 -21.22 -0.59
CA ASP A 154 6.22 -20.36 0.43
C ASP A 154 7.36 -19.52 -0.17
N ILE A 155 8.14 -20.11 -1.10
CA ILE A 155 9.22 -19.39 -1.79
C ILE A 155 8.64 -18.32 -2.72
N GLN A 156 7.57 -18.62 -3.45
CA GLN A 156 6.89 -17.62 -4.28
C GLN A 156 6.28 -16.49 -3.45
N ALA A 157 5.77 -16.79 -2.24
CA ALA A 157 5.31 -15.78 -1.30
C ALA A 157 6.45 -14.86 -0.83
N ILE A 158 7.64 -15.43 -0.54
CA ILE A 158 8.85 -14.66 -0.19
C ILE A 158 9.27 -13.77 -1.37
N GLU A 159 9.27 -14.31 -2.59
CA GLU A 159 9.63 -13.60 -3.81
C GLU A 159 8.69 -12.40 -4.05
N THR A 160 7.39 -12.63 -3.99
CA THR A 160 6.37 -11.59 -4.19
C THR A 160 6.39 -10.55 -3.06
N GLY A 161 6.71 -10.97 -1.84
CA GLY A 161 6.82 -10.08 -0.68
C GLY A 161 8.08 -9.20 -0.70
N THR A 162 9.17 -9.69 -1.29
CA THR A 162 10.49 -9.01 -1.29
C THR A 162 10.77 -8.24 -2.58
N SER A 163 9.92 -8.37 -3.60
CA SER A 163 10.06 -7.67 -4.88
C SER A 163 9.62 -6.20 -4.78
N GLU A 164 8.72 -5.74 -5.66
CA GLU A 164 8.28 -4.35 -5.77
C GLU A 164 7.65 -3.79 -4.48
N LYS A 165 7.05 -4.65 -3.64
CA LYS A 165 6.25 -4.22 -2.48
C LYS A 165 7.09 -3.45 -1.45
N VAL A 166 8.36 -3.83 -1.30
CA VAL A 166 9.30 -3.15 -0.39
C VAL A 166 9.62 -1.74 -0.90
N GLY A 167 9.88 -1.61 -2.21
CA GLY A 167 10.13 -0.33 -2.84
C GLY A 167 8.93 0.62 -2.75
N VAL A 168 7.72 0.11 -3.01
CA VAL A 168 6.48 0.87 -2.86
C VAL A 168 6.27 1.32 -1.42
N PHE A 169 6.50 0.45 -0.44
CA PHE A 169 6.39 0.78 0.98
C PHE A 169 7.35 1.90 1.39
N LEU A 170 8.61 1.83 1.00
CA LEU A 170 9.61 2.87 1.25
C LEU A 170 9.25 4.20 0.57
N ALA A 171 8.79 4.14 -0.68
CA ALA A 171 8.34 5.32 -1.42
C ALA A 171 7.11 5.97 -0.77
N CYS A 172 6.18 5.18 -0.21
CA CYS A 172 5.05 5.69 0.55
C CYS A 172 5.48 6.38 1.85
N ILE A 173 6.41 5.80 2.61
CA ILE A 173 6.96 6.46 3.82
C ILE A 173 7.64 7.77 3.45
N SER A 174 8.51 7.76 2.44
CA SER A 174 9.21 8.96 1.95
C SER A 174 8.23 10.03 1.49
N PHE A 175 7.19 9.62 0.74
CA PHE A 175 6.11 10.50 0.31
C PHE A 175 5.40 11.14 1.49
N CYS A 176 4.94 10.35 2.47
CA CYS A 176 4.25 10.88 3.65
C CYS A 176 5.13 11.89 4.39
N ILE A 177 6.40 11.55 4.67
CA ILE A 177 7.33 12.45 5.36
C ILE A 177 7.51 13.76 4.57
N THR A 178 7.77 13.67 3.27
CA THR A 178 8.00 14.83 2.42
C THR A 178 6.73 15.69 2.31
N ALA A 179 5.56 15.08 2.15
CA ALA A 179 4.27 15.78 2.09
C ALA A 179 3.99 16.57 3.37
N TYR A 180 4.22 15.97 4.55
CA TYR A 180 4.06 16.68 5.83
C TYR A 180 5.05 17.82 5.99
N ILE A 181 6.34 17.60 5.67
CA ILE A 181 7.36 18.66 5.74
C ILE A 181 6.95 19.85 4.87
N VAL A 182 6.57 19.59 3.62
CA VAL A 182 6.13 20.64 2.68
C VAL A 182 4.88 21.35 3.18
N ALA A 183 3.89 20.61 3.68
CA ALA A 183 2.66 21.20 4.20
C ALA A 183 2.90 22.14 5.39
N PHE A 184 3.76 21.74 6.34
CA PHE A 184 4.11 22.57 7.50
C PHE A 184 4.91 23.82 7.11
N ILE A 185 5.78 23.73 6.11
CA ILE A 185 6.54 24.89 5.59
C ILE A 185 5.60 25.90 4.93
N LYS A 186 4.59 25.42 4.18
CA LYS A 186 3.68 26.29 3.42
C LYS A 186 2.59 26.90 4.30
N ASP A 187 1.89 26.10 5.09
CA ASP A 187 0.83 26.59 5.97
C ASP A 187 0.70 25.73 7.23
N ALA A 188 1.41 26.13 8.29
CA ALA A 188 1.40 25.42 9.57
C ALA A 188 0.00 25.33 10.20
N LYS A 189 -0.90 26.30 9.98
CA LYS A 189 -2.25 26.27 10.56
C LYS A 189 -3.14 25.26 9.84
N LEU A 190 -3.11 25.25 8.51
CA LEU A 190 -3.87 24.29 7.70
C LEU A 190 -3.33 22.86 7.86
N ALA A 191 -2.00 22.70 7.85
CA ALA A 191 -1.34 21.41 8.08
C ALA A 191 -1.66 20.83 9.47
N GLY A 192 -1.72 21.67 10.51
CA GLY A 192 -2.09 21.25 11.86
C GLY A 192 -3.53 20.73 11.96
N ILE A 193 -4.48 21.34 11.23
CA ILE A 193 -5.86 20.85 11.16
C ILE A 193 -5.89 19.48 10.46
N LEU A 194 -5.20 19.34 9.33
CA LEU A 194 -5.16 18.09 8.57
C LEU A 194 -4.44 16.96 9.34
N LEU A 195 -3.48 17.29 10.21
CA LEU A 195 -2.82 16.31 11.09
C LEU A 195 -3.82 15.57 12.00
N THR A 196 -4.93 16.22 12.39
CA THR A 196 -5.97 15.58 13.23
C THR A 196 -6.73 14.47 12.51
N LEU A 197 -6.65 14.39 11.18
CA LEU A 197 -7.27 13.33 10.39
C LEU A 197 -6.47 12.03 10.42
N ILE A 198 -5.14 12.09 10.58
CA ILE A 198 -4.28 10.90 10.66
C ILE A 198 -4.74 9.92 11.76
N PRO A 199 -4.92 10.34 13.04
CA PRO A 199 -5.39 9.42 14.05
C PRO A 199 -6.79 8.88 13.75
N ALA A 200 -7.66 9.67 13.11
CA ALA A 200 -8.98 9.19 12.69
C ALA A 200 -8.85 8.08 11.62
N PHE A 201 -7.99 8.26 10.62
CA PHE A 201 -7.68 7.24 9.61
C PHE A 201 -7.05 5.99 10.22
N ILE A 202 -6.13 6.13 11.17
CA ILE A 202 -5.52 5.00 11.87
C ILE A 202 -6.58 4.21 12.64
N ILE A 203 -7.43 4.90 13.42
CA ILE A 203 -8.51 4.24 14.20
C ILE A 203 -9.45 3.50 13.25
N MET A 204 -9.89 4.14 12.16
CA MET A 204 -10.74 3.53 11.15
C MET A 204 -10.10 2.28 10.54
N THR A 205 -8.82 2.36 10.17
CA THR A 205 -8.09 1.28 9.51
C THR A 205 -7.86 0.10 10.46
N VAL A 206 -7.48 0.37 11.71
CA VAL A 206 -7.25 -0.67 12.72
C VAL A 206 -8.57 -1.35 13.06
N VAL A 207 -9.60 -0.60 13.43
CA VAL A 207 -10.89 -1.15 13.84
C VAL A 207 -11.53 -1.89 12.66
N GLY A 208 -11.70 -1.23 11.51
CA GLY A 208 -12.25 -1.85 10.30
C GLY A 208 -11.47 -3.07 9.86
N GLY A 209 -10.14 -2.96 9.82
CA GLY A 209 -9.23 -4.06 9.48
C GLY A 209 -9.40 -5.29 10.38
N THR A 210 -9.54 -5.11 11.71
CA THR A 210 -9.79 -6.25 12.61
C THR A 210 -11.11 -6.96 12.34
N PHE A 211 -12.19 -6.23 12.02
CA PHE A 211 -13.47 -6.84 11.67
C PHE A 211 -13.39 -7.59 10.34
N VAL A 212 -12.79 -6.97 9.31
CA VAL A 212 -12.60 -7.59 8.00
C VAL A 212 -11.76 -8.86 8.12
N GLN A 213 -10.64 -8.83 8.85
CA GLN A 213 -9.81 -10.00 9.10
C GLN A 213 -10.57 -11.10 9.83
N LYS A 214 -11.32 -10.76 10.89
CA LYS A 214 -12.11 -11.72 11.67
C LYS A 214 -13.16 -12.44 10.81
N TYR A 215 -13.90 -11.73 9.97
CA TYR A 215 -14.89 -12.35 9.09
C TYR A 215 -14.25 -13.11 7.93
N SER A 216 -13.12 -12.61 7.40
CA SER A 216 -12.38 -13.31 6.34
C SER A 216 -11.80 -14.64 6.84
N ALA A 217 -11.27 -14.69 8.06
CA ALA A 217 -10.77 -15.92 8.67
C ALA A 217 -11.89 -16.96 8.82
N LYS A 218 -13.04 -16.57 9.39
CA LYS A 218 -14.20 -17.47 9.53
C LYS A 218 -14.77 -17.93 8.18
N MET A 219 -14.86 -17.03 7.21
CA MET A 219 -15.29 -17.38 5.85
C MET A 219 -14.38 -18.46 5.25
N SER A 220 -13.06 -18.29 5.39
CA SER A 220 -12.05 -19.22 4.90
C SER A 220 -12.07 -20.56 5.64
N GLU A 221 -12.37 -20.57 6.94
CA GLU A 221 -12.47 -21.79 7.76
C GLU A 221 -13.64 -22.68 7.30
N TYR A 222 -14.85 -22.11 7.16
CA TYR A 222 -16.00 -22.85 6.66
C TYR A 222 -15.83 -23.28 5.19
N PHE A 223 -15.24 -22.42 4.36
CA PHE A 223 -14.93 -22.77 2.97
C PHE A 223 -13.92 -23.91 2.89
N GLY A 224 -12.85 -23.85 3.68
CA GLY A 224 -11.84 -24.91 3.77
C GLY A 224 -12.43 -26.26 4.21
N THR A 225 -13.38 -26.25 5.14
CA THR A 225 -14.08 -27.47 5.59
C THR A 225 -14.97 -28.04 4.47
N ALA A 226 -15.68 -27.19 3.73
CA ALA A 226 -16.49 -27.61 2.58
C ALA A 226 -15.60 -28.20 1.46
N SER A 227 -14.47 -27.57 1.16
CA SER A 227 -13.50 -28.06 0.18
C SER A 227 -12.87 -29.38 0.60
N ALA A 228 -12.54 -29.57 1.88
CA ALA A 228 -12.01 -30.83 2.40
C ALA A 228 -13.04 -31.96 2.25
N LEU A 229 -14.30 -31.72 2.61
CA LEU A 229 -15.39 -32.68 2.43
C LEU A 229 -15.58 -33.05 0.94
N ALA A 230 -15.58 -32.06 0.04
CA ALA A 230 -15.67 -32.31 -1.38
C ALA A 230 -14.49 -33.16 -1.91
N SER A 231 -13.26 -32.87 -1.45
CA SER A 231 -12.08 -33.64 -1.83
C SER A 231 -12.17 -35.09 -1.34
N GLU A 232 -12.65 -35.34 -0.13
CA GLU A 232 -12.83 -36.70 0.42
C GLU A 232 -13.86 -37.49 -0.40
N CYS A 233 -14.99 -36.86 -0.74
CA CYS A 233 -16.03 -37.47 -1.57
C CYS A 233 -15.52 -37.83 -2.98
N LEU A 234 -14.74 -36.93 -3.61
CA LEU A 234 -14.19 -37.16 -4.94
C LEU A 234 -13.12 -38.25 -4.96
N ASN A 235 -12.25 -38.29 -3.94
CA ASN A 235 -11.25 -39.34 -3.79
C ASN A 235 -11.87 -40.73 -3.57
N HIS A 236 -13.07 -40.79 -2.99
CA HIS A 236 -13.78 -42.03 -2.66
C HIS A 236 -15.16 -42.16 -3.35
N VAL A 237 -15.27 -41.73 -4.61
CA VAL A 237 -16.55 -41.71 -5.34
C VAL A 237 -17.25 -43.07 -5.39
N GLY A 238 -16.49 -44.16 -5.54
CA GLY A 238 -17.03 -45.52 -5.54
C GLY A 238 -17.71 -45.90 -4.22
N LEU A 239 -17.14 -45.47 -3.08
CA LEU A 239 -17.71 -45.69 -1.75
C LEU A 239 -18.98 -44.85 -1.54
N VAL A 240 -18.96 -43.60 -2.00
CA VAL A 240 -20.13 -42.71 -1.93
C VAL A 240 -21.29 -43.29 -2.73
N HIS A 241 -21.02 -43.85 -3.91
CA HIS A 241 -22.04 -44.48 -4.74
C HIS A 241 -22.52 -45.82 -4.14
N ALA A 242 -21.60 -46.66 -3.66
CA ALA A 242 -21.94 -47.93 -3.02
C ALA A 242 -22.81 -47.76 -1.75
N LEU A 243 -22.65 -46.66 -1.02
CA LEU A 243 -23.45 -46.33 0.17
C LEU A 243 -24.68 -45.46 -0.14
N CYS A 244 -24.94 -45.11 -1.42
CA CYS A 244 -26.00 -44.17 -1.83
C CYS A 244 -26.02 -42.86 -1.00
N ALA A 245 -24.84 -42.38 -0.60
CA ALA A 245 -24.70 -41.27 0.36
C ALA A 245 -24.60 -39.88 -0.29
N SER A 246 -24.74 -39.80 -1.63
CA SER A 246 -24.58 -38.56 -2.41
C SER A 246 -25.45 -37.41 -1.92
N ALA A 247 -26.76 -37.63 -1.77
CA ALA A 247 -27.71 -36.61 -1.31
C ALA A 247 -27.37 -36.08 0.10
N ARG A 248 -26.94 -36.96 1.00
CA ARG A 248 -26.57 -36.60 2.38
C ARG A 248 -25.29 -35.74 2.43
N LEU A 249 -24.31 -36.09 1.59
CA LEU A 249 -23.04 -35.37 1.50
C LEU A 249 -23.22 -34.01 0.82
N GLU A 250 -24.08 -33.94 -0.19
CA GLU A 250 -24.50 -32.69 -0.84
C GLU A 250 -25.17 -31.73 0.16
N GLU A 251 -26.10 -32.22 0.98
CA GLU A 251 -26.74 -31.41 2.02
C GLU A 251 -25.72 -30.85 3.02
N ARG A 252 -24.77 -31.69 3.47
CA ARG A 252 -23.69 -31.25 4.36
C ARG A 252 -22.80 -30.19 3.70
N PHE A 253 -22.39 -30.40 2.44
CA PHE A 253 -21.61 -29.44 1.69
C PHE A 253 -22.37 -28.10 1.54
N GLY A 254 -23.65 -28.15 1.21
CA GLY A 254 -24.53 -26.98 1.14
C GLY A 254 -24.63 -26.23 2.47
N SER A 255 -24.67 -26.94 3.60
CA SER A 255 -24.71 -26.33 4.94
C SER A 255 -23.44 -25.53 5.26
N TYR A 256 -22.25 -26.07 4.94
CA TYR A 256 -20.98 -25.38 5.13
C TYR A 256 -20.83 -24.16 4.21
N LEU A 257 -21.26 -24.28 2.94
CA LEU A 257 -21.28 -23.15 2.01
C LEU A 257 -22.24 -22.04 2.45
N LYS A 258 -23.41 -22.39 3.01
CA LYS A 258 -24.37 -21.42 3.52
C LYS A 258 -23.78 -20.61 4.68
N GLU A 259 -23.07 -21.25 5.59
CA GLU A 259 -22.36 -20.55 6.68
C GLU A 259 -21.18 -19.72 6.16
N SER A 260 -20.38 -20.23 5.22
CA SER A 260 -19.32 -19.46 4.57
C SER A 260 -19.87 -18.20 3.89
N ARG A 261 -20.98 -18.33 3.15
CA ARG A 261 -21.70 -17.21 2.53
C ARG A 261 -22.18 -16.19 3.56
N ARG A 262 -22.74 -16.65 4.69
CA ARG A 262 -23.19 -15.75 5.77
C ARG A 262 -22.04 -14.93 6.35
N GLN A 263 -20.87 -15.52 6.55
CA GLN A 263 -19.67 -14.79 6.99
C GLN A 263 -19.13 -13.87 5.88
N GLY A 264 -19.18 -14.30 4.62
CA GLY A 264 -18.81 -13.50 3.46
C GLY A 264 -19.66 -12.24 3.31
N ILE A 265 -20.97 -12.33 3.56
CA ILE A 265 -21.87 -11.17 3.58
C ILE A 265 -21.48 -10.20 4.70
N LYS A 266 -21.20 -10.70 5.92
CA LYS A 266 -20.75 -9.86 7.04
C LYS A 266 -19.40 -9.17 6.73
N LYS A 267 -18.47 -9.89 6.09
CA LYS A 267 -17.22 -9.32 5.58
C LYS A 267 -17.50 -8.21 4.56
N ALA A 268 -18.38 -8.45 3.59
CA ALA A 268 -18.72 -7.47 2.57
C ALA A 268 -19.28 -6.18 3.18
N TYR A 269 -20.20 -6.29 4.16
CA TYR A 269 -20.67 -5.12 4.90
C TYR A 269 -19.55 -4.41 5.66
N ALA A 270 -18.67 -5.14 6.35
CA ALA A 270 -17.55 -4.54 7.07
C ALA A 270 -16.61 -3.77 6.13
N VAL A 271 -16.30 -4.34 4.95
CA VAL A 271 -15.47 -3.70 3.92
C VAL A 271 -16.19 -2.48 3.34
N ALA A 272 -17.48 -2.58 3.04
CA ALA A 272 -18.26 -1.48 2.47
C ALA A 272 -18.37 -0.30 3.45
N VAL A 273 -18.62 -0.56 4.73
CA VAL A 273 -18.65 0.48 5.77
C VAL A 273 -17.27 1.10 5.95
N GLN A 274 -16.21 0.29 5.96
CA GLN A 274 -14.84 0.79 6.05
C GLN A 274 -14.49 1.71 4.88
N ALA A 275 -14.78 1.29 3.65
CA ALA A 275 -14.52 2.09 2.45
C ALA A 275 -15.40 3.36 2.42
N GLY A 276 -16.68 3.27 2.78
CA GLY A 276 -17.57 4.41 2.86
C GLY A 276 -17.10 5.45 3.89
N LEU A 277 -16.66 5.00 5.07
CA LEU A 277 -16.11 5.87 6.10
C LEU A 277 -14.79 6.52 5.66
N LEU A 278 -13.92 5.78 4.96
CA LEU A 278 -12.68 6.32 4.38
C LEU A 278 -12.97 7.48 3.42
N TYR A 279 -13.87 7.29 2.45
CA TYR A 279 -14.25 8.33 1.51
C TYR A 279 -14.95 9.50 2.18
N PHE A 280 -15.80 9.24 3.18
CA PHE A 280 -16.47 10.30 3.94
C PHE A 280 -15.46 11.19 4.70
N ILE A 281 -14.48 10.60 5.38
CA ILE A 281 -13.42 11.35 6.07
C ILE A 281 -12.61 12.16 5.06
N ALA A 282 -12.22 11.56 3.94
CA ALA A 282 -11.43 12.24 2.93
C ALA A 282 -12.20 13.41 2.28
N PHE A 283 -13.45 13.21 1.82
CA PHE A 283 -14.22 14.32 1.24
C PHE A 283 -14.58 15.43 2.25
N SER A 284 -14.84 15.08 3.52
CA SER A 284 -15.08 16.08 4.56
C SER A 284 -13.81 16.87 4.91
N ALA A 285 -12.65 16.22 4.91
CA ALA A 285 -11.35 16.89 5.01
C ALA A 285 -11.15 17.89 3.87
N ASN A 286 -11.50 17.51 2.64
CA ASN A 286 -11.38 18.37 1.46
C ASN A 286 -12.27 19.60 1.60
N ALA A 287 -13.54 19.39 1.96
CA ALA A 287 -14.48 20.47 2.19
C ALA A 287 -13.99 21.44 3.27
N LEU A 288 -13.46 20.92 4.38
CA LEU A 288 -12.90 21.74 5.46
C LEU A 288 -11.65 22.52 5.00
N ALA A 289 -10.77 21.89 4.24
CA ALA A 289 -9.56 22.51 3.72
C ALA A 289 -9.88 23.64 2.73
N TYR A 290 -10.84 23.43 1.83
CA TYR A 290 -11.32 24.47 0.92
C TYR A 290 -12.00 25.63 1.66
N TRP A 291 -12.81 25.33 2.69
CA TRP A 291 -13.48 26.38 3.48
C TRP A 291 -12.49 27.23 4.30
N GLN A 292 -11.52 26.61 4.97
CA GLN A 292 -10.46 27.34 5.68
C GLN A 292 -9.57 28.11 4.71
N GLY A 293 -9.23 27.49 3.58
CA GLY A 293 -8.45 28.11 2.52
C GLY A 293 -9.11 29.38 1.99
N SER A 294 -10.40 29.33 1.65
CA SER A 294 -11.14 30.48 1.12
C SER A 294 -11.26 31.61 2.14
N GLN A 295 -11.53 31.30 3.42
CA GLN A 295 -11.58 32.31 4.48
C GLN A 295 -10.23 33.00 4.68
N LYS A 296 -9.13 32.23 4.59
CA LYS A 296 -7.76 32.76 4.73
C LYS A 296 -7.42 33.69 3.57
N ILE A 297 -7.77 33.30 2.34
CA ILE A 297 -7.61 34.15 1.15
C ILE A 297 -8.42 35.44 1.29
N ALA A 298 -9.69 35.36 1.70
CA ALA A 298 -10.56 36.52 1.88
C ALA A 298 -10.00 37.52 2.92
N ASN A 299 -9.51 37.03 4.05
CA ASN A 299 -8.88 37.88 5.08
C ASN A 299 -7.56 38.51 4.59
N THR A 300 -6.81 37.81 3.74
CA THR A 300 -5.53 38.30 3.18
C THR A 300 -5.78 39.44 2.20
N VAL A 301 -6.80 39.32 1.34
CA VAL A 301 -7.22 40.39 0.43
C VAL A 301 -7.71 41.63 1.19
N GLN A 302 -8.38 41.46 2.33
CA GLN A 302 -8.88 42.57 3.14
C GLN A 302 -7.76 43.29 3.93
N ASN A 303 -6.75 42.57 4.42
CA ASN A 303 -5.70 43.12 5.26
C ASN A 303 -4.47 43.64 4.48
N GLY A 304 -4.40 43.38 3.16
CA GLY A 304 -3.30 43.84 2.31
C GLY A 304 -1.94 43.18 2.59
N ASP A 305 -1.92 42.17 3.46
CA ASP A 305 -0.70 41.46 3.85
C ASP A 305 -0.44 40.33 2.85
N GLY A 306 0.50 40.50 1.92
CA GLY A 306 0.81 39.53 0.85
C GLY A 306 1.49 38.23 1.32
N SER A 307 1.32 37.85 2.59
CA SER A 307 2.07 36.76 3.23
C SER A 307 1.54 35.35 2.88
N VAL A 308 0.34 35.22 2.31
CA VAL A 308 -0.28 33.92 1.98
C VAL A 308 -0.91 33.97 0.60
N THR A 309 -0.35 33.20 -0.34
CA THR A 309 -0.84 33.16 -1.73
C THR A 309 -1.85 32.01 -1.94
N ILE A 310 -2.73 32.17 -2.93
CA ILE A 310 -3.75 31.18 -3.30
C ILE A 310 -3.10 29.84 -3.69
N GLY A 311 -1.95 29.89 -4.36
CA GLY A 311 -1.15 28.74 -4.76
C GLY A 311 -0.52 27.99 -3.59
N ASP A 312 -0.18 28.64 -2.48
CA ASP A 312 0.29 27.95 -1.27
C ASP A 312 -0.84 27.14 -0.63
N THR A 313 -2.05 27.71 -0.59
CA THR A 313 -3.25 27.01 -0.09
C THR A 313 -3.63 25.85 -1.00
N TYR A 314 -3.60 26.06 -2.32
CA TYR A 314 -3.84 24.99 -3.31
C TYR A 314 -2.79 23.88 -3.25
N THR A 315 -1.52 24.23 -3.07
CA THR A 315 -0.41 23.27 -2.91
C THR A 315 -0.66 22.35 -1.71
N VAL A 316 -1.03 22.92 -0.57
CA VAL A 316 -1.27 22.15 0.66
C VAL A 316 -2.47 21.23 0.50
N ILE A 317 -3.54 21.71 -0.13
CA ILE A 317 -4.72 20.88 -0.45
C ILE A 317 -4.31 19.76 -1.41
N PHE A 318 -3.74 20.07 -2.58
CA PHE A 318 -3.37 19.09 -3.59
C PHE A 318 -2.40 18.01 -3.06
N ILE A 319 -1.42 18.39 -2.24
CA ILE A 319 -0.43 17.44 -1.70
C ILE A 319 -1.04 16.53 -0.63
N LEU A 320 -1.84 17.08 0.29
CA LEU A 320 -2.36 16.32 1.44
C LEU A 320 -3.67 15.59 1.14
N VAL A 321 -4.46 16.10 0.20
CA VAL A 321 -5.76 15.53 -0.17
C VAL A 321 -5.64 14.68 -1.43
N ASP A 322 -5.17 15.25 -2.54
CA ASP A 322 -5.14 14.53 -3.82
C ASP A 322 -4.00 13.51 -3.89
N GLY A 323 -2.96 13.71 -3.07
CA GLY A 323 -1.90 12.73 -2.82
C GLY A 323 -2.38 11.41 -2.19
N GLU A 324 -3.53 11.40 -1.51
CA GLU A 324 -4.12 10.18 -0.95
C GLU A 324 -4.82 9.31 -2.00
N TYR A 325 -5.29 9.89 -3.11
CA TYR A 325 -6.05 9.18 -4.15
C TYR A 325 -5.21 8.66 -5.32
N GLY A 326 -3.94 9.08 -5.42
CA GLY A 326 -3.08 8.82 -6.56
C GLY A 326 -2.27 7.51 -6.56
N LYS A 327 -2.48 6.60 -5.60
CA LYS A 327 -1.75 5.32 -5.52
C LYS A 327 -2.64 4.12 -5.24
#